data_AF-A0A0D7CRG4-F1
#
_entry.id   AF-A0A0D7CRG4-F1
#
_cell.length_a   1.000
_cell.length_b   1.000
_cell.length_c   1.000
_cell.angle_alpha   90.00
_cell.angle_beta   90.00
_cell.angle_gamma   90.00
#
_symmetry.space_group_name_H-M   'P 1'
#
loop_
_entity.id
_entity.type
_entity.pdbx_description
1 polymer ?
#
loop_
_entity_poly.entity_id
_entity_poly.type
_entity_poly.pdbx_seq_one_letter_code
_entity_poly.pdbx_strand_id
1 'polypeptide(L)'
;MTSNYSPIVLPELSVLAAEQRDARLRTLKADEEARETARQALEERERTAAERGAQEMVETVFPGTLARVVSLEMWRGYPSLTRTFVNAVPPSAVAYLGGNTYLHYAELESGDWVMTLHQPCTACGARVEHRLWDDIELGACLASDDNPQLCGARSCERRSAA
;
A
#
# COMPACT_ATOMS: atom_id res chain seq x y z
N MET A 1 -42.99 16.54 -63.27
CA MET A 1 -41.83 16.53 -62.36
C MET A 1 -42.19 15.72 -61.12
N THR A 2 -42.07 14.40 -61.21
CA THR A 2 -42.38 13.49 -60.09
C THR A 2 -41.12 13.34 -59.24
N SER A 3 -41.21 13.84 -58.01
CA SER A 3 -40.18 13.75 -57.00
C SER A 3 -39.99 12.28 -56.63
N ASN A 4 -38.90 11.66 -57.07
CA ASN A 4 -38.46 10.34 -56.64
C ASN A 4 -37.90 10.43 -55.21
N TYR A 5 -38.77 10.58 -54.22
CA TYR A 5 -38.38 10.37 -52.82
C TYR A 5 -38.39 8.87 -52.56
N SER A 6 -37.20 8.27 -52.53
CA SER A 6 -37.03 6.87 -52.16
C SER A 6 -37.22 6.74 -50.64
N PRO A 7 -38.24 6.01 -50.14
CA PRO A 7 -38.55 5.91 -48.71
C PRO A 7 -37.62 4.94 -47.95
N ILE A 8 -36.51 4.51 -48.58
CA ILE A 8 -35.61 3.44 -48.11
C ILE A 8 -34.51 3.97 -47.15
N VAL A 9 -34.46 5.29 -46.93
CA VAL A 9 -33.38 5.92 -46.15
C VAL A 9 -33.40 5.55 -44.66
N LEU A 10 -34.57 5.27 -44.09
CA LEU A 10 -34.73 4.99 -42.64
C LEU A 10 -34.10 3.67 -42.18
N PRO A 11 -34.33 2.52 -42.87
CA PRO A 11 -33.64 1.27 -42.55
C PRO A 11 -32.12 1.37 -42.63
N GLU A 12 -31.57 2.00 -43.68
CA GLU A 12 -30.13 2.19 -43.84
C GLU A 12 -29.54 3.08 -42.73
N LEU A 13 -30.22 4.17 -42.39
CA LEU A 13 -29.82 5.03 -41.26
C LEU A 13 -29.84 4.28 -39.93
N SER A 14 -30.79 3.36 -39.72
CA SER A 14 -30.87 2.59 -38.48
C SER A 14 -29.68 1.64 -38.30
N VAL A 15 -29.23 1.02 -39.40
CA VAL A 15 -28.04 0.15 -39.42
C VAL A 15 -26.78 0.98 -39.13
N LEU A 16 -26.60 2.11 -39.82
CA LEU A 16 -25.46 3.00 -39.61
C LEU A 16 -25.41 3.56 -38.18
N ALA A 17 -26.57 3.91 -37.60
CA ALA A 17 -26.65 4.37 -36.22
C ALA A 17 -26.28 3.27 -35.21
N ALA A 18 -26.68 2.02 -35.47
CA ALA A 18 -26.31 0.87 -34.65
C ALA A 18 -24.80 0.60 -34.73
N GLU A 19 -24.22 0.63 -35.93
CA GLU A 19 -22.78 0.48 -36.15
C GLU A 19 -21.98 1.57 -35.44
N GLN A 20 -22.43 2.83 -35.51
CA GLN A 20 -21.79 3.95 -34.84
C GLN A 20 -21.85 3.80 -33.30
N ARG A 21 -22.99 3.35 -32.76
CA ARG A 21 -23.13 3.06 -31.33
C ARG A 21 -22.19 1.95 -30.90
N ASP A 22 -22.11 0.86 -31.66
CA ASP A 22 -21.27 -0.29 -31.35
C ASP A 22 -19.78 0.09 -31.43
N ALA A 23 -19.39 0.90 -32.42
CA ALA A 23 -18.03 1.45 -32.52
C ALA A 23 -17.69 2.29 -31.28
N ARG A 24 -18.61 3.16 -30.83
CA ARG A 24 -18.41 3.97 -29.62
C ARG A 24 -18.27 3.10 -28.37
N LEU A 25 -19.07 2.06 -28.22
CA LEU A 25 -18.97 1.13 -27.09
C LEU A 25 -17.64 0.38 -27.08
N ARG A 26 -17.13 -0.02 -28.25
CA ARG A 26 -15.79 -0.63 -28.36
C ARG A 26 -14.69 0.32 -27.92
N THR A 27 -14.74 1.60 -28.33
CA THR A 27 -13.78 2.60 -27.88
C THR A 27 -13.84 2.81 -26.37
N LEU A 28 -15.03 2.98 -25.81
CA LEU A 28 -15.19 3.16 -24.35
C LEU A 28 -14.65 1.96 -23.57
N LYS A 29 -14.93 0.75 -24.05
CA LYS A 29 -14.42 -0.48 -23.43
C LYS A 29 -12.89 -0.55 -23.52
N ALA A 30 -12.31 -0.25 -24.68
CA ALA A 30 -10.86 -0.24 -24.86
C ALA A 30 -10.19 0.83 -23.97
N ASP A 31 -10.80 2.01 -23.84
CA ASP A 31 -10.31 3.08 -22.96
C ASP A 31 -10.35 2.66 -21.48
N GLU A 32 -11.41 1.96 -21.06
CA GLU A 32 -11.54 1.41 -19.71
C GLU A 32 -10.48 0.33 -19.44
N GLU A 33 -10.30 -0.62 -20.36
CA GLU A 33 -9.27 -1.65 -20.27
C GLU A 33 -7.84 -1.05 -20.24
N ALA A 34 -7.59 -0.01 -21.04
CA ALA A 34 -6.31 0.70 -21.03
C ALA A 34 -6.05 1.40 -19.71
N ARG A 35 -7.07 2.05 -19.12
CA ARG A 35 -6.96 2.69 -17.80
C ARG A 35 -6.72 1.69 -16.69
N GLU A 36 -7.44 0.57 -16.71
CA GLU A 36 -7.25 -0.51 -15.73
C GLU A 36 -5.85 -1.09 -15.80
N THR A 37 -5.37 -1.39 -17.01
CA THR A 37 -4.01 -1.89 -17.24
C THR A 37 -2.96 -0.90 -16.75
N ALA A 38 -3.13 0.39 -17.06
CA ALA A 38 -2.24 1.44 -16.59
C ALA A 38 -2.22 1.56 -15.05
N ARG A 39 -3.39 1.43 -14.40
CA ARG A 39 -3.48 1.44 -12.93
C ARG A 39 -2.74 0.25 -12.31
N GLN A 40 -2.98 -0.97 -12.80
CA GLN A 40 -2.32 -2.18 -12.29
C GLN A 40 -0.79 -2.10 -12.46
N ALA A 41 -0.32 -1.58 -13.59
CA ALA A 41 1.10 -1.39 -13.85
C ALA A 41 1.72 -0.35 -12.90
N LEU A 42 1.00 0.71 -12.56
CA LEU A 42 1.44 1.70 -11.58
C LEU A 42 1.52 1.08 -10.17
N GLU A 43 0.45 0.41 -9.73
CA GLU A 43 0.41 -0.23 -8.41
C GLU A 43 1.55 -1.25 -8.22
N GLU A 44 1.85 -2.04 -9.25
CA GLU A 44 2.95 -3.01 -9.20
C GLU A 44 4.32 -2.35 -9.06
N ARG A 45 4.53 -1.22 -9.77
CA ARG A 45 5.75 -0.43 -9.64
C ARG A 45 5.89 0.15 -8.24
N GLU A 46 4.82 0.68 -7.67
CA GLU A 46 4.80 1.23 -6.32
C GLU A 46 5.11 0.17 -5.27
N ARG A 47 4.49 -1.02 -5.37
CA ARG A 47 4.78 -2.16 -4.48
C ARG A 47 6.26 -2.55 -4.53
N THR A 48 6.78 -2.77 -5.73
CA THR A 48 8.18 -3.18 -5.94
C THR A 48 9.16 -2.12 -5.45
N ALA A 49 8.84 -0.84 -5.68
CA ALA A 49 9.66 0.28 -5.21
C ALA A 49 9.69 0.35 -3.68
N ALA A 50 8.55 0.19 -3.01
CA ALA A 50 8.48 0.19 -1.56
C ALA A 50 9.23 -1.00 -0.94
N GLU A 51 9.10 -2.21 -1.50
CA GLU A 51 9.84 -3.40 -1.07
C GLU A 51 11.36 -3.18 -1.16
N ARG A 52 11.83 -2.66 -2.30
CA ARG A 52 13.25 -2.36 -2.50
C ARG A 52 13.75 -1.25 -1.59
N GLY A 53 12.98 -0.18 -1.41
CA GLY A 53 13.33 0.93 -0.52
C GLY A 53 13.43 0.48 0.93
N ALA A 54 12.52 -0.39 1.37
CA ALA A 54 12.57 -0.98 2.70
C ALA A 54 13.83 -1.83 2.92
N GLN A 55 14.17 -2.67 1.93
CA GLN A 55 15.39 -3.48 1.98
C GLN A 55 16.66 -2.60 2.00
N GLU A 56 16.72 -1.58 1.15
CA GLU A 56 17.85 -0.64 1.11
C GLU A 56 17.99 0.12 2.44
N MET A 57 16.87 0.55 3.05
CA MET A 57 16.88 1.16 4.38
C MET A 57 17.42 0.17 5.43
N VAL A 58 16.99 -1.08 5.40
CA VAL A 58 17.52 -2.11 6.31
C VAL A 58 19.02 -2.30 6.15
N GLU A 59 19.52 -2.39 4.92
CA GLU A 59 20.94 -2.62 4.62
C GLU A 59 21.82 -1.42 5.02
N THR A 60 21.29 -0.20 4.91
CA THR A 60 22.03 1.04 5.18
C THR A 60 21.96 1.47 6.64
N VAL A 61 20.79 1.38 7.26
CA VAL A 61 20.52 1.91 8.61
C VAL A 61 20.71 0.85 9.70
N PHE A 62 20.48 -0.43 9.36
CA PHE A 62 20.54 -1.55 10.33
C PHE A 62 21.49 -2.68 9.88
N PRO A 63 22.74 -2.36 9.47
CA PRO A 63 23.66 -3.33 8.90
C PRO A 63 24.08 -4.43 9.90
N GLY A 64 24.12 -4.10 11.20
CA GLY A 64 24.54 -5.03 12.25
C GLY A 64 23.45 -6.01 12.66
N THR A 65 22.18 -5.68 12.42
CA THR A 65 21.02 -6.42 12.92
C THR A 65 20.09 -6.88 11.80
N LEU A 66 19.12 -6.06 11.37
CA LEU A 66 18.05 -6.42 10.44
C LEU A 66 18.61 -6.89 9.10
N ALA A 67 19.67 -6.25 8.58
CA ALA A 67 20.27 -6.63 7.29
C ALA A 67 20.78 -8.07 7.25
N ARG A 68 21.02 -8.69 8.42
CA ARG A 68 21.50 -10.07 8.51
C ARG A 68 20.40 -11.10 8.52
N VAL A 69 19.15 -10.70 8.77
CA VAL A 69 18.02 -11.61 8.99
C VAL A 69 16.79 -11.30 8.16
N VAL A 70 16.63 -10.06 7.70
CA VAL A 70 15.54 -9.62 6.83
C VAL A 70 16.06 -9.54 5.41
N SER A 71 15.54 -10.41 4.56
CA SER A 71 15.82 -10.42 3.13
C SER A 71 14.70 -9.76 2.33
N LEU A 72 14.98 -9.45 1.06
CA LEU A 72 14.03 -8.78 0.17
C LEU A 72 12.72 -9.56 0.05
N GLU A 73 12.77 -10.90 -0.02
CA GLU A 73 11.56 -11.73 -0.16
C GLU A 73 10.64 -11.76 1.07
N MET A 74 11.10 -11.25 2.22
CA MET A 74 10.25 -11.10 3.41
C MET A 74 9.35 -9.87 3.35
N TRP A 75 9.67 -8.92 2.47
CA TRP A 75 8.88 -7.71 2.30
C TRP A 75 7.66 -7.97 1.43
N ARG A 76 6.56 -7.37 1.83
CA ARG A 76 5.35 -7.26 1.02
C ARG A 76 5.01 -5.80 0.81
N GLY A 77 5.03 -5.37 -0.44
CA GLY A 77 4.68 -4.03 -0.87
C GLY A 77 3.17 -3.82 -0.98
N TYR A 78 2.75 -2.61 -0.68
CA TYR A 78 1.39 -2.12 -0.82
C TYR A 78 1.44 -0.82 -1.62
N PRO A 79 0.61 -0.69 -2.68
CA PRO A 79 0.56 0.53 -3.46
C PRO A 79 -0.09 1.65 -2.65
N SER A 80 0.00 2.87 -3.17
CA SER A 80 -0.73 3.99 -2.62
C SER A 80 -2.24 3.71 -2.65
N LEU A 81 -2.94 4.01 -1.55
CA LEU A 81 -4.40 3.91 -1.50
C LEU A 81 -4.99 5.32 -1.58
N THR A 82 -5.51 5.68 -2.74
CA THR A 82 -6.31 6.90 -2.86
C THR A 82 -7.74 6.61 -2.38
N ARG A 83 -8.04 6.89 -1.10
CA ARG A 83 -9.44 6.81 -0.59
C ARG A 83 -10.27 8.04 -1.00
N THR A 84 -9.61 9.19 -1.16
CA THR A 84 -10.12 10.49 -1.65
C THR A 84 -8.92 11.43 -1.82
N PHE A 85 -9.07 12.53 -2.57
CA PHE A 85 -8.02 13.53 -2.84
C PHE A 85 -7.30 14.12 -1.60
N VAL A 86 -7.82 13.89 -0.39
CA VAL A 86 -7.29 14.47 0.86
C VAL A 86 -6.57 13.44 1.75
N ASN A 87 -6.79 12.13 1.53
CA ASN A 87 -6.28 11.07 2.39
C ASN A 87 -5.67 9.95 1.53
N ALA A 88 -4.67 10.29 0.73
CA ALA A 88 -3.86 9.29 0.04
C ALA A 88 -2.94 8.62 1.06
N VAL A 89 -3.07 7.32 1.25
CA VAL A 89 -2.07 6.55 1.99
C VAL A 89 -0.91 6.29 1.01
N PRO A 90 0.33 6.68 1.35
CA PRO A 90 1.46 6.47 0.45
C PRO A 90 1.77 4.98 0.28
N PRO A 91 2.57 4.62 -0.74
CA PRO A 91 3.09 3.27 -0.86
C PRO A 91 3.85 2.86 0.40
N SER A 92 3.78 1.59 0.75
CA SER A 92 4.42 1.05 1.95
C SER A 92 4.87 -0.38 1.74
N ALA A 93 5.76 -0.87 2.60
CA ALA A 93 6.14 -2.27 2.64
C ALA A 93 6.14 -2.79 4.07
N VAL A 94 5.80 -4.08 4.24
CA VAL A 94 5.73 -4.73 5.54
C VAL A 94 6.54 -6.03 5.50
N ALA A 95 7.34 -6.28 6.53
CA ALA A 95 8.01 -7.56 6.74
C ALA A 95 7.59 -8.19 8.07
N TYR A 96 7.15 -9.44 8.03
CA TYR A 96 6.78 -10.19 9.24
C TYR A 96 8.00 -10.86 9.87
N LEU A 97 8.22 -10.62 11.17
CA LEU A 97 9.38 -11.13 11.90
C LEU A 97 9.04 -12.31 12.83
N GLY A 98 7.76 -12.72 12.91
CA GLY A 98 7.30 -13.72 13.89
C GLY A 98 6.67 -13.07 15.13
N GLY A 99 5.95 -13.86 15.94
CA GLY A 99 5.47 -13.42 17.26
C GLY A 99 4.52 -12.20 17.26
N ASN A 100 3.75 -11.99 16.18
CA ASN A 100 2.97 -10.76 15.93
C ASN A 100 3.80 -9.47 15.79
N THR A 101 5.09 -9.62 15.49
CA THR A 101 6.02 -8.52 15.25
C THR A 101 6.24 -8.34 13.74
N TYR A 102 6.21 -7.10 13.28
CA TYR A 102 6.47 -6.74 11.89
C TYR A 102 7.12 -5.37 11.78
N LEU A 103 7.90 -5.22 10.73
CA LEU A 103 8.44 -3.94 10.28
C LEU A 103 7.48 -3.32 9.28
N HIS A 104 7.32 -2.02 9.35
CA HIS A 104 6.54 -1.23 8.42
C HIS A 104 7.39 -0.07 7.91
N TYR A 105 7.58 -0.04 6.60
CA TYR A 105 8.29 1.00 5.88
C TYR A 105 7.28 1.82 5.10
N ALA A 106 7.20 3.12 5.38
CA ALA A 106 6.25 4.01 4.71
C ALA A 106 6.77 5.45 4.69
N GLU A 107 6.27 6.22 3.73
CA GLU A 107 6.46 7.66 3.67
C GLU A 107 5.58 8.37 4.70
N LEU A 108 6.13 9.37 5.37
CA LEU A 108 5.38 10.27 6.24
C LEU A 108 4.79 11.44 5.46
N GLU A 109 3.89 12.18 6.09
CA GLU A 109 3.38 13.45 5.55
C GLU A 109 4.50 14.48 5.28
N SER A 110 5.66 14.36 5.96
CA SER A 110 6.84 15.20 5.70
C SER A 110 7.57 14.86 4.40
N GLY A 111 7.26 13.72 3.76
CA GLY A 111 7.99 13.15 2.64
C GLY A 111 9.19 12.28 3.06
N ASP A 112 9.44 12.12 4.36
CA ASP A 112 10.50 11.25 4.86
C ASP A 112 10.01 9.80 4.91
N TRP A 113 10.85 8.89 4.45
CA TRP A 113 10.62 7.46 4.61
C TRP A 113 11.09 7.00 5.98
N VAL A 114 10.25 6.25 6.69
CA VAL A 114 10.58 5.77 8.04
C VAL A 114 10.36 4.29 8.19
N MET A 115 11.21 3.68 9.01
CA MET A 115 11.03 2.32 9.50
C MET A 115 10.30 2.36 10.85
N THR A 116 9.23 1.57 10.99
CA THR A 116 8.48 1.40 12.23
C THR A 116 8.42 -0.07 12.61
N LEU A 117 8.84 -0.41 13.82
CA LEU A 117 8.63 -1.72 14.42
C LEU A 117 7.30 -1.76 15.14
N HIS A 118 6.46 -2.71 14.77
CA HIS A 118 5.24 -2.99 15.48
C HIS A 118 5.39 -4.33 16.22
N GLN A 119 5.12 -4.32 17.51
CA GLN A 119 5.23 -5.52 18.35
C GLN A 119 4.13 -5.54 19.42
N PRO A 120 3.72 -6.71 19.91
CA PRO A 120 2.82 -6.79 21.05
C PRO A 120 3.56 -6.37 22.33
N CYS A 121 2.89 -5.60 23.18
CA CYS A 121 3.34 -5.34 24.53
C CYS A 121 3.34 -6.66 25.32
N THR A 122 4.46 -6.98 25.95
CA THR A 122 4.61 -8.16 26.81
C THR A 122 3.67 -8.16 28.01
N ALA A 123 3.38 -6.97 28.57
CA ALA A 123 2.54 -6.84 29.76
C ALA A 123 1.03 -6.99 29.50
N CYS A 124 0.50 -6.40 28.40
CA CYS A 124 -0.95 -6.40 28.16
C CYS A 124 -1.39 -6.84 26.75
N GLY A 125 -0.45 -7.23 25.89
CA GLY A 125 -0.71 -7.73 24.53
C GLY A 125 -1.17 -6.68 23.51
N ALA A 126 -1.25 -5.40 23.91
CA ALA A 126 -1.61 -4.31 23.01
C ALA A 126 -0.49 -4.06 21.99
N ARG A 127 -0.84 -3.66 20.76
CA ARG A 127 0.13 -3.28 19.72
C ARG A 127 0.84 -1.99 20.11
N VAL A 128 2.17 -2.02 20.10
CA VAL A 128 3.04 -0.84 20.30
C VAL A 128 3.82 -0.60 19.02
N GLU A 129 4.08 0.66 18.72
CA GLU A 129 4.76 1.09 17.50
C GLU A 129 5.98 1.92 17.88
N HIS A 130 7.14 1.55 17.33
CA HIS A 130 8.41 2.23 17.57
C HIS A 130 8.99 2.66 16.24
N ARG A 131 9.19 3.97 16.06
CA ARG A 131 9.98 4.46 14.94
C ARG A 131 11.45 4.12 15.22
N LEU A 132 12.12 3.59 14.21
CA LEU A 132 13.51 3.16 14.30
C LEU A 132 14.39 4.06 13.44
N TRP A 133 15.48 4.54 14.01
CA TRP A 133 16.47 5.35 13.32
C TRP A 133 17.83 4.66 13.17
N ASP A 134 18.15 3.67 14.02
CA ASP A 134 19.41 2.92 13.95
C ASP A 134 19.37 1.56 14.71
N ASP A 135 20.45 0.79 14.59
CA ASP A 135 20.67 -0.49 15.29
C ASP A 135 20.56 -0.39 16.83
N ILE A 136 20.91 0.76 17.43
CA ILE A 136 20.91 0.95 18.89
C ILE A 136 19.47 1.05 19.39
N GLU A 137 18.63 1.84 18.71
CA GLU A 137 17.23 1.98 19.04
C GLU A 137 16.46 0.68 18.85
N LEU A 138 16.75 -0.06 17.77
CA LEU A 138 16.19 -1.39 17.59
C LEU A 138 16.57 -2.30 18.77
N GLY A 139 17.84 -2.31 19.15
CA GLY A 139 18.32 -3.09 20.29
C GLY A 139 17.59 -2.72 21.58
N ALA A 140 17.37 -1.42 21.84
CA ALA A 140 16.62 -0.94 23.00
C ALA A 140 15.14 -1.38 22.96
N CYS A 141 14.50 -1.35 21.78
CA CYS A 141 13.11 -1.78 21.60
C CYS A 141 12.93 -3.30 21.80
N LEU A 142 13.92 -4.10 21.42
CA LEU A 142 13.88 -5.56 21.55
C LEU A 142 14.32 -6.05 22.94
N ALA A 143 15.23 -5.33 23.60
CA ALA A 143 15.70 -5.68 24.94
C ALA A 143 14.73 -5.25 26.06
N SER A 144 13.75 -4.39 25.76
CA SER A 144 12.79 -3.84 26.72
C SER A 144 11.57 -4.73 26.93
N ASP A 145 11.79 -6.05 27.04
CA ASP A 145 10.79 -7.08 27.32
C ASP A 145 9.93 -6.78 28.58
N ASP A 146 10.36 -5.85 29.44
CA ASP A 146 9.70 -5.49 30.70
C ASP A 146 9.36 -3.99 30.86
N ASN A 147 9.27 -3.20 29.78
CA ASN A 147 8.96 -1.75 29.93
C ASN A 147 7.47 -1.39 29.67
N PRO A 148 6.58 -1.43 30.68
CA PRO A 148 5.18 -1.05 30.54
C PRO A 148 4.97 0.43 30.22
N GLN A 149 6.01 1.27 30.29
CA GLN A 149 5.91 2.69 29.92
C GLN A 149 5.78 2.91 28.41
N LEU A 150 6.16 1.93 27.57
CA LEU A 150 6.08 2.04 26.12
C LEU A 150 4.66 1.76 25.58
N CYS A 151 3.88 0.95 26.29
CA CYS A 151 2.45 0.82 26.01
C CYS A 151 1.71 1.91 26.77
N GLY A 152 1.36 3.02 26.10
CA GLY A 152 0.68 4.19 26.68
C GLY A 152 -0.09 3.87 27.97
N ALA A 153 0.50 4.25 29.11
CA ALA A 153 0.38 3.62 30.43
C ALA A 153 -1.04 3.30 30.95
N ARG A 154 -2.10 3.90 30.38
CA ARG A 154 -3.49 3.69 30.82
C ARG A 154 -4.08 2.32 30.45
N SER A 155 -3.50 1.63 29.47
CA SER A 155 -4.05 0.37 28.94
C SER A 155 -3.57 -0.86 29.72
N CYS A 156 -2.29 -0.88 30.14
CA CYS A 156 -1.74 -2.02 30.85
C CYS A 156 -2.14 -2.04 32.34
N GLU A 157 -2.26 -0.89 33.01
CA GLU A 157 -2.66 -0.80 34.44
C GLU A 157 -4.03 -1.46 34.74
N ARG A 158 -4.96 -1.50 33.77
CA ARG A 158 -6.30 -2.09 33.97
C ARG A 158 -6.35 -3.61 33.87
N ARG A 159 -5.36 -4.25 33.23
CA ARG A 159 -5.35 -5.72 33.04
C ARG A 159 -4.49 -6.45 34.06
N SER A 160 -3.51 -5.80 34.68
CA SER A 160 -2.72 -6.39 35.77
C SER A 160 -3.45 -6.40 37.12
N ALA A 161 -4.61 -5.75 37.21
CA ALA A 161 -5.41 -5.62 38.43
C ALA A 161 -6.70 -6.49 38.44
N ALA A 162 -6.87 -7.36 37.44
CA ALA A 162 -7.99 -8.30 37.30
C ALA A 162 -7.46 -9.73 37.29
#